data_AF-A0A7C1FJX9-F1
#
_entry.id   AF-A0A7C1FJX9-F1
#
_cell.length_a   1.000
_cell.length_b   1.000
_cell.length_c   1.000
_cell.angle_alpha   90.00
_cell.angle_beta   90.00
_cell.angle_gamma   90.00
#
_symmetry.space_group_name_H-M   'P 1'
#
loop_
_entity.id
_entity.type
_entity.pdbx_description
1 polymer ?
#
loop_
_entity_poly.entity_id
_entity_poly.type
_entity_poly.pdbx_seq_one_letter_code
_entity_poly.pdbx_strand_id
1 'polypeptide(L)'
;MLGLAVLLWRLGDVQAAWASTSAADDPPGDSAGEDGLAGPPAETLSASEARGEKTAASTAPRVSPRFRWLSIACLAAAIGLVAVAVDAFLIEPKWLELTRTEITSPKLTRRYRILLITDLQVDRVTQYERNALLLAQQQQPDLILLGGDYTQVAWKEFEAVASQLHNLLREVDLRAPLGVFAVRGNVDVFDWQQLFAGLPITAVSHTRSFELDGLRLTCLGLHDSYQTGLHLTNPTPERFHIVLGHSPHFALGSIDADLLLAGHTHGGQVRLPLLGTVFPNAAVPRSWAAGLTRLPSGAKLYVSRGVGMERGDSPRLRFMCRPELTVIDLIPSSDGADDRQQNHAPLDHAQQNHIGQKHLGQNQLGQNHLGQKHTQQNHAGQHNTEDHHPPRSRNGVSPRVDAVASAQTPAAPATPEPMVAVAQPACATGPRPPDAQASSQQPKSADDELPEKFARLIPLHKRLGKPQPGEWLWHHPEPGQTYRQYVESRPVRPTPKRRTIYVQPLGEFTPAQQRIVDLTAEFIGIY
;
A
#
# COMPACT_ATOMS: atom_id res chain seq x y z
N MET A 1 -10.95 -26.38 -16.51
CA MET A 1 -10.88 -27.69 -17.21
C MET A 1 -11.13 -27.58 -18.72
N LEU A 2 -12.18 -26.91 -19.22
CA LEU A 2 -12.40 -26.77 -20.68
C LEU A 2 -11.34 -25.95 -21.44
N GLY A 3 -10.74 -24.93 -20.81
CA GLY A 3 -9.71 -24.10 -21.47
C GLY A 3 -8.39 -24.83 -21.75
N LEU A 4 -8.05 -25.85 -20.94
CA LEU A 4 -6.84 -26.64 -21.11
C LEU A 4 -6.98 -27.64 -22.27
N ALA A 5 -8.21 -28.14 -22.51
CA ALA A 5 -8.51 -29.04 -23.62
C ALA A 5 -8.41 -28.35 -24.99
N VAL A 6 -8.82 -27.07 -25.08
CA VAL A 6 -8.72 -26.28 -26.33
C VAL A 6 -7.27 -25.92 -26.67
N LEU A 7 -6.43 -25.68 -25.66
CA LEU A 7 -5.01 -25.40 -25.84
C LEU A 7 -4.23 -26.67 -26.27
N LEU A 8 -4.57 -27.83 -25.69
CA LEU A 8 -3.98 -29.12 -26.06
C LEU A 8 -4.43 -29.59 -27.45
N TRP A 9 -5.66 -29.27 -27.86
CA TRP A 9 -6.14 -29.55 -29.22
C TRP A 9 -5.39 -28.73 -30.28
N ARG A 10 -5.19 -27.41 -30.05
CA ARG A 10 -4.42 -26.56 -30.98
C ARG A 10 -2.92 -26.88 -31.04
N LEU A 11 -2.33 -27.43 -29.99
CA LEU A 11 -0.93 -27.89 -30.01
C LEU A 11 -0.76 -29.19 -30.82
N GLY A 12 -1.80 -30.03 -30.90
CA GLY A 12 -1.83 -31.19 -31.79
C GLY A 12 -1.81 -30.81 -33.27
N ASP A 13 -2.52 -29.74 -33.65
CA ASP A 13 -2.58 -29.26 -35.03
C ASP A 13 -1.25 -28.63 -35.51
N VAL A 14 -0.47 -28.03 -34.59
CA VAL A 14 0.85 -27.46 -34.92
C VAL A 14 1.89 -28.55 -35.19
N GLN A 15 1.76 -29.74 -34.59
CA GLN A 15 2.60 -30.90 -34.92
C GLN A 15 2.22 -31.53 -36.27
N ALA A 16 0.94 -31.48 -36.67
CA ALA A 16 0.50 -31.96 -37.98
C ALA A 16 0.96 -31.03 -39.13
N ALA A 17 0.95 -29.71 -38.90
CA ALA A 17 1.36 -28.71 -39.91
C ALA A 17 2.88 -28.70 -40.21
N TRP A 18 3.72 -29.29 -39.36
CA TRP A 18 5.16 -29.44 -39.59
C TRP A 18 5.54 -30.79 -40.25
N ALA A 19 4.57 -31.70 -40.42
CA ALA A 19 4.77 -33.01 -41.04
C ALA A 19 4.32 -33.09 -42.51
N SER A 20 3.72 -32.01 -43.07
CA SER A 20 3.10 -32.03 -44.40
C SER A 20 3.67 -31.01 -45.41
N THR A 21 4.89 -30.50 -45.22
CA THR A 21 5.56 -29.63 -46.20
C THR A 21 6.74 -30.32 -46.86
N SER A 22 6.47 -31.39 -47.61
CA SER A 22 7.37 -31.87 -48.67
C SER A 22 6.60 -32.73 -49.70
N ALA A 23 5.74 -32.10 -50.48
CA ALA A 23 5.36 -32.53 -51.82
C ALA A 23 4.68 -31.33 -52.49
N ALA A 24 5.39 -30.72 -53.44
CA ALA A 24 4.78 -29.80 -54.39
C ALA A 24 4.10 -30.67 -55.44
N ASP A 25 2.78 -30.57 -55.55
CA ASP A 25 2.02 -31.05 -56.71
C ASP A 25 1.76 -29.85 -57.62
N ASP A 26 2.15 -30.05 -58.88
CA ASP A 26 1.89 -29.20 -60.04
C ASP A 26 0.37 -29.03 -60.32
N PRO A 27 -0.02 -27.95 -61.03
CA PRO A 27 -1.41 -27.55 -61.20
C PRO A 27 -2.17 -28.37 -62.26
N PRO A 28 -3.52 -28.41 -62.22
CA PRO A 28 -4.31 -29.07 -63.24
C PRO A 28 -4.57 -28.15 -64.44
N GLY A 29 -4.37 -28.67 -65.64
CA GLY A 29 -4.97 -28.16 -66.88
C GLY A 29 -5.73 -29.30 -67.58
N ASP A 30 -7.01 -29.10 -67.88
CA ASP A 30 -7.48 -28.92 -69.27
C ASP A 30 -9.02 -28.88 -69.39
N SER A 31 -9.53 -27.90 -70.14
CA SER A 31 -10.21 -28.16 -71.43
C SER A 31 -10.76 -26.85 -72.04
N ALA A 32 -10.29 -26.49 -73.25
CA ALA A 32 -11.09 -26.15 -74.45
C ALA A 32 -10.31 -25.30 -75.48
N GLY A 33 -10.32 -25.76 -76.75
CA GLY A 33 -10.43 -24.84 -77.91
C GLY A 33 -9.24 -24.68 -78.87
N GLU A 34 -9.31 -25.46 -79.95
CA GLU A 34 -9.04 -25.09 -81.37
C GLU A 34 -7.62 -24.85 -81.96
N ASP A 35 -7.50 -25.45 -83.16
CA ASP A 35 -6.70 -25.12 -84.36
C ASP A 35 -5.20 -25.46 -84.51
N GLY A 36 -4.94 -26.38 -85.46
CA GLY A 36 -4.13 -26.04 -86.64
C GLY A 36 -2.78 -26.73 -86.86
N LEU A 37 -2.77 -27.64 -87.84
CA LEU A 37 -1.71 -27.90 -88.85
C LEU A 37 -0.47 -28.77 -88.53
N ALA A 38 -0.53 -30.00 -89.08
CA ALA A 38 0.39 -30.61 -90.06
C ALA A 38 1.88 -30.90 -89.74
N GLY A 39 2.23 -32.20 -89.73
CA GLY A 39 3.39 -32.74 -90.47
C GLY A 39 4.47 -33.49 -89.65
N PRO A 40 5.13 -34.56 -90.18
CA PRO A 40 5.61 -35.74 -89.43
C PRO A 40 7.15 -35.98 -89.58
N PRO A 41 7.71 -37.20 -89.36
CA PRO A 41 7.81 -37.98 -88.12
C PRO A 41 9.27 -38.42 -87.77
N ALA A 42 9.38 -39.11 -86.63
CA ALA A 42 10.36 -40.17 -86.29
C ALA A 42 11.83 -39.79 -86.03
N GLU A 43 12.33 -40.15 -84.83
CA GLU A 43 13.44 -41.11 -84.71
C GLU A 43 13.53 -41.73 -83.31
N THR A 44 13.63 -43.05 -83.32
CA THR A 44 13.87 -43.99 -82.22
C THR A 44 15.30 -43.93 -81.72
N LEU A 45 15.57 -43.88 -80.41
CA LEU A 45 16.77 -44.50 -79.83
C LEU A 45 16.55 -45.02 -78.40
N SER A 46 16.58 -46.35 -78.32
CA SER A 46 17.08 -47.28 -77.29
C SER A 46 17.18 -46.90 -75.81
N ALA A 47 16.65 -47.83 -75.02
CA ALA A 47 16.92 -48.11 -73.62
C ALA A 47 18.42 -48.28 -73.29
N SER A 48 18.85 -47.71 -72.15
CA SER A 48 19.39 -48.48 -71.02
C SER A 48 19.69 -47.51 -69.88
N GLU A 49 19.10 -47.72 -68.70
CA GLU A 49 19.79 -47.67 -67.42
C GLU A 49 18.79 -47.95 -66.28
N ALA A 50 18.72 -49.22 -65.91
CA ALA A 50 18.14 -49.63 -64.64
C ALA A 50 19.06 -49.13 -63.51
N ARG A 51 18.67 -48.04 -62.84
CA ARG A 51 19.13 -47.74 -61.48
C ARG A 51 17.95 -47.92 -60.53
N GLY A 52 18.09 -48.92 -59.66
CA GLY A 52 17.11 -49.20 -58.62
C GLY A 52 16.92 -48.01 -57.68
N GLU A 53 15.72 -47.47 -57.67
CA GLU A 53 15.23 -46.63 -56.58
C GLU A 53 14.99 -47.51 -55.37
N LYS A 54 15.92 -47.46 -54.41
CA LYS A 54 15.65 -47.85 -53.02
C LYS A 54 14.61 -46.86 -52.48
N THR A 55 13.39 -47.33 -52.28
CA THR A 55 12.39 -46.67 -51.44
C THR A 55 12.95 -46.52 -50.02
N ALA A 56 13.50 -45.36 -49.71
CA ALA A 56 13.87 -44.99 -48.35
C ALA A 56 12.56 -44.81 -47.56
N ALA A 57 12.20 -45.81 -46.77
CA ALA A 57 11.13 -45.69 -45.80
C ALA A 57 11.43 -44.48 -44.89
N SER A 58 10.56 -43.47 -44.93
CA SER A 58 10.61 -42.31 -44.04
C SER A 58 10.40 -42.78 -42.60
N THR A 59 11.48 -43.11 -41.91
CA THR A 59 11.45 -43.36 -40.48
C THR A 59 11.34 -42.02 -39.78
N ALA A 60 10.12 -41.65 -39.38
CA ALA A 60 9.90 -40.52 -38.49
C ALA A 60 10.85 -40.65 -37.27
N PRO A 61 11.57 -39.57 -36.90
CA PRO A 61 12.59 -39.67 -35.86
C PRO A 61 11.96 -40.17 -34.55
N ARG A 62 12.43 -41.33 -34.07
CA ARG A 62 12.00 -41.91 -32.79
C ARG A 62 12.52 -41.03 -31.65
N VAL A 63 11.68 -40.12 -31.18
CA VAL A 63 11.95 -39.31 -29.98
C VAL A 63 12.19 -40.25 -28.80
N SER A 64 13.37 -40.14 -28.16
CA SER A 64 13.72 -41.02 -27.05
C SER A 64 12.70 -40.89 -25.89
N PRO A 65 12.37 -41.97 -25.17
CA PRO A 65 11.48 -41.91 -24.00
C PRO A 65 11.93 -40.88 -22.96
N ARG A 66 13.25 -40.66 -22.83
CA ARG A 66 13.85 -39.65 -21.94
C ARG A 66 13.45 -38.22 -22.33
N PHE A 67 13.45 -37.91 -23.62
CA PHE A 67 13.03 -36.60 -24.11
C PHE A 67 11.53 -36.36 -23.87
N ARG A 68 10.69 -37.40 -24.01
CA ARG A 68 9.26 -37.32 -23.68
C ARG A 68 9.00 -37.02 -22.20
N TRP A 69 9.69 -37.71 -21.28
CA TRP A 69 9.57 -37.43 -19.84
C TRP A 69 10.04 -36.03 -19.46
N LEU A 70 11.14 -35.56 -20.08
CA LEU A 70 11.61 -34.20 -19.88
C LEU A 70 10.59 -33.17 -20.39
N SER A 71 10.03 -33.36 -21.59
CA SER A 71 8.99 -32.47 -22.12
C SER A 71 7.73 -32.44 -21.22
N ILE A 72 7.31 -33.60 -20.70
CA ILE A 72 6.19 -33.68 -19.75
C ILE A 72 6.53 -32.95 -18.45
N ALA A 73 7.73 -33.12 -17.91
CA ALA A 73 8.18 -32.43 -16.69
C ALA A 73 8.24 -30.91 -16.90
N CYS A 74 8.79 -30.44 -18.03
CA CYS A 74 8.81 -29.02 -18.38
C CYS A 74 7.39 -28.44 -18.54
N LEU A 75 6.49 -29.17 -19.21
CA LEU A 75 5.10 -28.77 -19.35
C LEU A 75 4.39 -28.70 -18.00
N ALA A 76 4.58 -29.69 -17.13
CA ALA A 76 4.02 -29.70 -15.78
C ALA A 76 4.55 -28.53 -14.94
N ALA A 77 5.85 -28.23 -15.01
CA ALA A 77 6.44 -27.08 -14.34
C ALA A 77 5.89 -25.75 -14.86
N ALA A 78 5.71 -25.61 -16.18
CA ALA A 78 5.12 -24.43 -16.79
C ALA A 78 3.66 -24.23 -16.33
N ILE A 79 2.86 -25.30 -16.29
CA ILE A 79 1.48 -25.26 -15.78
C ILE A 79 1.48 -24.86 -14.31
N GLY A 80 2.38 -25.41 -13.49
CA GLY A 80 2.54 -25.06 -12.09
C GLY A 80 2.85 -23.58 -11.89
N LEU A 81 3.77 -23.02 -12.68
CA LEU A 81 4.10 -21.59 -12.63
C LEU A 81 2.91 -20.70 -13.01
N VAL A 82 2.15 -21.08 -14.04
CA VAL A 82 0.92 -20.37 -14.42
C VAL A 82 -0.12 -20.44 -13.31
N ALA A 83 -0.29 -21.59 -12.65
CA ALA A 83 -1.21 -21.71 -11.53
C ALA A 83 -0.82 -20.80 -10.36
N VAL A 84 0.46 -20.76 -10.01
CA VAL A 84 1.00 -19.85 -8.97
C VAL A 84 0.78 -18.39 -9.36
N ALA A 85 1.01 -18.02 -10.62
CA ALA A 85 0.77 -16.66 -11.08
C ALA A 85 -0.72 -16.28 -11.04
N VAL A 86 -1.61 -17.19 -11.47
CA VAL A 86 -3.07 -16.96 -11.38
C VAL A 86 -3.50 -16.77 -9.93
N ASP A 87 -3.03 -17.63 -9.03
CA ASP A 87 -3.32 -17.50 -7.60
C ASP A 87 -2.82 -16.15 -7.05
N ALA A 88 -1.54 -15.85 -7.27
CA ALA A 88 -0.90 -14.69 -6.67
C ALA A 88 -1.40 -13.33 -7.17
N PHE A 89 -1.85 -13.25 -8.43
CA PHE A 89 -2.30 -11.99 -9.04
C PHE A 89 -3.83 -11.84 -9.05
N LEU A 90 -4.60 -12.93 -9.04
CA LEU A 90 -6.05 -12.86 -9.28
C LEU A 90 -6.90 -13.38 -8.12
N ILE A 91 -6.45 -14.44 -7.44
CA ILE A 91 -7.24 -15.13 -6.41
C ILE A 91 -6.87 -14.59 -5.02
N GLU A 92 -5.63 -14.82 -4.60
CA GLU A 92 -5.15 -14.52 -3.28
C GLU A 92 -5.29 -13.04 -2.89
N PRO A 93 -4.99 -12.06 -3.78
CA PRO A 93 -5.30 -10.64 -3.59
C PRO A 93 -6.71 -10.28 -3.12
N LYS A 94 -7.71 -11.10 -3.47
CA LYS A 94 -9.12 -10.87 -3.15
C LYS A 94 -9.67 -11.88 -2.16
N TRP A 95 -8.81 -12.78 -1.67
CA TRP A 95 -9.19 -13.83 -0.75
C TRP A 95 -9.01 -13.38 0.70
N LEU A 96 -9.84 -12.42 1.11
CA LEU A 96 -9.84 -11.87 2.47
C LEU A 96 -9.89 -12.99 3.51
N GLU A 97 -8.99 -12.92 4.48
CA GLU A 97 -8.92 -13.81 5.64
C GLU A 97 -9.43 -13.06 6.88
N LEU A 98 -10.31 -13.70 7.65
CA LEU A 98 -10.73 -13.22 8.96
C LEU A 98 -9.83 -13.86 10.03
N THR A 99 -8.81 -13.14 10.48
CA THR A 99 -7.89 -13.63 11.52
C THR A 99 -8.48 -13.33 12.90
N ARG A 100 -8.37 -14.30 13.82
CA ARG A 100 -8.73 -14.12 15.23
C ARG A 100 -7.52 -14.33 16.11
N THR A 101 -7.27 -13.41 17.04
CA THR A 101 -6.22 -13.51 18.04
C THR A 101 -6.79 -13.24 19.42
N GLU A 102 -6.44 -14.07 20.38
CA GLU A 102 -6.84 -13.90 21.78
C GLU A 102 -5.66 -13.38 22.61
N ILE A 103 -5.92 -12.39 23.45
CA ILE A 103 -4.92 -11.79 24.32
C ILE A 103 -5.47 -11.75 25.74
N THR A 104 -4.83 -12.49 26.64
CA THR A 104 -5.17 -12.46 28.06
C THR A 104 -4.41 -11.37 28.81
N SER A 105 -5.06 -10.78 29.82
CA SER A 105 -4.41 -9.87 30.78
C SER A 105 -5.19 -9.77 32.09
N PRO A 106 -4.50 -9.64 33.24
CA PRO A 106 -5.14 -9.41 34.54
C PRO A 106 -5.71 -7.99 34.69
N LYS A 107 -5.31 -7.04 33.81
CA LYS A 107 -5.83 -5.66 33.82
C LYS A 107 -7.24 -5.54 33.24
N LEU A 108 -7.80 -6.63 32.70
CA LEU A 108 -9.10 -6.64 32.04
C LEU A 108 -10.17 -7.17 33.00
N THR A 109 -11.31 -6.49 33.08
CA THR A 109 -12.45 -6.87 33.93
C THR A 109 -13.56 -7.61 33.17
N ARG A 110 -13.57 -7.49 31.84
CA ARG A 110 -14.49 -8.19 30.94
C ARG A 110 -13.80 -8.50 29.62
N ARG A 111 -14.45 -9.30 28.77
CA ARG A 111 -14.03 -9.50 27.38
C ARG A 111 -14.25 -8.22 26.58
N TYR A 112 -13.29 -7.88 25.73
CA TYR A 112 -13.42 -6.85 24.70
C TYR A 112 -13.11 -7.44 23.34
N ARG A 113 -13.96 -7.19 22.36
CA ARG A 113 -13.69 -7.52 20.95
C ARG A 113 -13.27 -6.28 20.20
N ILE A 114 -12.02 -6.26 19.74
CA ILE A 114 -11.46 -5.20 18.91
C ILE A 114 -11.43 -5.67 17.47
N LEU A 115 -11.92 -4.84 16.58
CA LEU A 115 -11.73 -5.03 15.15
C LEU A 115 -10.65 -4.07 14.65
N LEU A 116 -9.63 -4.61 13.99
CA LEU A 116 -8.56 -3.83 13.36
C LEU A 116 -8.69 -3.96 11.84
N ILE A 117 -8.91 -2.81 11.18
CA ILE A 117 -9.00 -2.67 9.73
C ILE A 117 -7.88 -1.74 9.28
N THR A 118 -6.94 -2.22 8.49
CA THR A 118 -5.79 -1.42 8.03
C THR A 118 -5.60 -1.55 6.53
N ASP A 119 -4.95 -0.55 5.94
CA ASP A 119 -4.41 -0.59 4.58
C ASP A 119 -5.46 -1.04 3.56
N LEU A 120 -6.64 -0.41 3.56
CA LEU A 120 -7.68 -0.66 2.57
C LEU A 120 -7.17 -0.39 1.16
N GLN A 121 -6.36 0.68 1.02
CA GLN A 121 -5.70 1.12 -0.21
C GLN A 121 -6.59 1.02 -1.44
N VAL A 122 -7.78 1.58 -1.29
CA VAL A 122 -8.84 1.59 -2.29
C VAL A 122 -8.39 2.42 -3.48
N ASP A 123 -8.40 1.82 -4.67
CA ASP A 123 -8.24 2.52 -5.94
C ASP A 123 -9.56 2.65 -6.72
N ARG A 124 -10.55 1.83 -6.35
CA ARG A 124 -11.94 1.90 -6.78
C ARG A 124 -12.78 1.14 -5.76
N VAL A 125 -14.00 1.59 -5.47
CA VAL A 125 -14.89 0.82 -4.60
C VAL A 125 -15.53 -0.31 -5.40
N THR A 126 -15.40 -1.53 -4.91
CA THR A 126 -16.02 -2.73 -5.49
C THR A 126 -16.81 -3.50 -4.43
N GLN A 127 -17.37 -4.66 -4.83
CA GLN A 127 -18.00 -5.57 -3.89
C GLN A 127 -17.01 -6.12 -2.84
N TYR A 128 -15.71 -6.14 -3.13
CA TYR A 128 -14.69 -6.62 -2.20
C TYR A 128 -14.62 -5.75 -0.93
N GLU A 129 -14.44 -4.44 -1.10
CA GLU A 129 -14.37 -3.48 0.01
C GLU A 129 -15.68 -3.47 0.80
N ARG A 130 -16.81 -3.50 0.09
CA ARG A 130 -18.15 -3.61 0.69
C ARG A 130 -18.29 -4.86 1.54
N ASN A 131 -17.93 -6.02 1.02
CA ASN A 131 -18.01 -7.29 1.76
C ASN A 131 -17.07 -7.30 2.97
N ALA A 132 -15.87 -6.74 2.84
CA ALA A 132 -14.92 -6.63 3.94
C ALA A 132 -15.50 -5.79 5.09
N LEU A 133 -16.08 -4.63 4.79
CA LEU A 133 -16.68 -3.73 5.78
C LEU A 133 -17.97 -4.30 6.39
N LEU A 134 -18.80 -5.00 5.60
CA LEU A 134 -19.96 -5.71 6.13
C LEU A 134 -19.56 -6.87 7.05
N LEU A 135 -18.54 -7.66 6.65
CA LEU A 135 -17.99 -8.74 7.47
C LEU A 135 -17.42 -8.21 8.79
N ALA A 136 -16.74 -7.07 8.75
CA ALA A 136 -16.26 -6.31 9.89
C ALA A 136 -17.38 -5.99 10.89
N GLN A 137 -18.45 -5.35 10.43
CA GLN A 137 -19.59 -5.00 11.28
C GLN A 137 -20.29 -6.23 11.86
N GLN A 138 -20.37 -7.33 11.09
CA GLN A 138 -20.93 -8.61 11.55
C GLN A 138 -20.16 -9.25 12.71
N GLN A 139 -18.92 -8.85 12.98
CA GLN A 139 -18.16 -9.37 14.13
C GLN A 139 -18.66 -8.85 15.48
N GLN A 140 -19.57 -7.88 15.48
CA GLN A 140 -20.10 -7.21 16.67
C GLN A 140 -18.98 -6.71 17.61
N PRO A 141 -18.06 -5.86 17.11
CA PRO A 141 -16.95 -5.39 17.93
C PRO A 141 -17.39 -4.40 19.01
N ASP A 142 -16.69 -4.42 20.14
CA ASP A 142 -16.76 -3.38 21.17
C ASP A 142 -16.04 -2.10 20.72
N LEU A 143 -14.95 -2.24 19.95
CA LEU A 143 -14.09 -1.15 19.49
C LEU A 143 -13.64 -1.42 18.04
N ILE A 144 -13.73 -0.43 17.15
CA ILE A 144 -13.18 -0.53 15.79
C ILE A 144 -12.01 0.45 15.65
N LEU A 145 -10.88 -0.06 15.15
CA LEU A 145 -9.65 0.67 14.92
C LEU A 145 -9.31 0.64 13.43
N LEU A 146 -9.21 1.81 12.83
CA LEU A 146 -8.82 2.03 11.44
C LEU A 146 -7.36 2.49 11.39
N GLY A 147 -6.47 1.64 10.88
CA GLY A 147 -5.01 1.78 10.99
C GLY A 147 -4.34 2.61 9.88
N GLY A 148 -5.07 3.42 9.12
CA GLY A 148 -4.53 4.23 8.02
C GLY A 148 -4.46 3.51 6.67
N ASP A 149 -4.03 4.26 5.66
CA ASP A 149 -3.91 3.86 4.24
C ASP A 149 -5.26 3.48 3.61
N TYR A 150 -6.14 4.46 3.50
CA TYR A 150 -7.53 4.26 3.06
C TYR A 150 -7.67 4.22 1.54
N THR A 151 -7.01 5.14 0.85
CA THR A 151 -7.09 5.30 -0.61
C THR A 151 -5.69 5.42 -1.18
N GLN A 152 -5.43 4.80 -2.33
CA GLN A 152 -4.13 4.91 -2.99
C GLN A 152 -4.28 5.13 -4.50
N VAL A 153 -4.47 6.40 -4.88
CA VAL A 153 -4.76 6.83 -6.25
C VAL A 153 -4.02 8.10 -6.64
N ALA A 154 -3.99 8.40 -7.94
CA ALA A 154 -3.47 9.67 -8.44
C ALA A 154 -4.35 10.85 -7.97
N TRP A 155 -3.75 12.05 -7.85
CA TRP A 155 -4.44 13.29 -7.44
C TRP A 155 -5.78 13.51 -8.13
N LYS A 156 -5.81 13.36 -9.46
CA LYS A 156 -7.01 13.57 -10.30
C LYS A 156 -8.17 12.60 -10.00
N GLU A 157 -7.88 11.47 -9.39
CA GLU A 157 -8.85 10.39 -9.08
C GLU A 157 -9.28 10.42 -7.61
N PHE A 158 -8.51 11.09 -6.74
CA PHE A 158 -8.73 11.09 -5.30
C PHE A 158 -10.16 11.46 -4.92
N GLU A 159 -10.66 12.61 -5.38
CA GLU A 159 -11.98 13.10 -4.99
C GLU A 159 -13.10 12.10 -5.31
N ALA A 160 -13.02 11.47 -6.49
CA ALA A 160 -14.01 10.49 -6.93
C ALA A 160 -13.95 9.20 -6.08
N VAL A 161 -12.75 8.70 -5.78
CA VAL A 161 -12.57 7.46 -5.00
C VAL A 161 -12.86 7.70 -3.52
N ALA A 162 -12.43 8.83 -2.98
CA ALA A 162 -12.73 9.27 -1.63
C ALA A 162 -14.25 9.42 -1.42
N SER A 163 -14.96 10.03 -2.37
CA SER A 163 -16.42 10.14 -2.34
C SER A 163 -17.12 8.77 -2.36
N GLN A 164 -16.61 7.82 -3.16
CA GLN A 164 -17.17 6.46 -3.19
C GLN A 164 -16.93 5.73 -1.87
N LEU A 165 -15.72 5.82 -1.32
CA LEU A 165 -15.39 5.19 -0.05
C LEU A 165 -16.17 5.81 1.11
N HIS A 166 -16.29 7.14 1.15
CA HIS A 166 -17.14 7.85 2.12
C HIS A 166 -18.59 7.36 2.07
N ASN A 167 -19.17 7.25 0.87
CA ASN A 167 -20.54 6.74 0.71
C ASN A 167 -20.68 5.28 1.17
N LEU A 168 -19.68 4.44 0.90
CA LEU A 168 -19.68 3.06 1.40
C LEU A 168 -19.60 3.00 2.92
N LEU A 169 -18.73 3.80 3.54
CA LEU A 169 -18.63 3.87 5.01
C LEU A 169 -19.93 4.36 5.65
N ARG A 170 -20.59 5.34 5.03
CA ARG A 170 -21.91 5.82 5.42
C ARG A 170 -22.99 4.74 5.29
N GLU A 171 -22.94 3.95 4.23
CA GLU A 171 -23.91 2.88 3.98
C GLU A 171 -23.75 1.71 4.95
N VAL A 172 -22.52 1.29 5.21
CA VAL A 172 -22.22 0.21 6.17
C VAL A 172 -22.48 0.66 7.61
N ASP A 173 -22.33 1.97 7.88
CA ASP A 173 -22.56 2.59 9.19
C ASP A 173 -21.78 1.87 10.30
N LEU A 174 -20.46 1.88 10.17
CA LEU A 174 -19.55 1.23 11.13
C LEU A 174 -19.78 1.80 12.53
N ARG A 175 -20.18 0.92 13.46
CA ARG A 175 -20.48 1.30 14.85
C ARG A 175 -19.98 0.25 15.82
N ALA A 176 -19.43 0.75 16.91
CA ALA A 176 -19.02 -0.05 18.05
C ALA A 176 -19.30 0.72 19.35
N PRO A 177 -19.72 0.05 20.45
CA PRO A 177 -20.06 0.69 21.73
C PRO A 177 -18.98 1.62 22.30
N LEU A 178 -17.70 1.26 22.17
CA LEU A 178 -16.56 2.06 22.64
C LEU A 178 -16.06 3.06 21.59
N GLY A 179 -16.66 3.07 20.41
CA GLY A 179 -16.35 4.00 19.32
C GLY A 179 -15.55 3.41 18.17
N VAL A 180 -15.37 4.24 17.15
CA VAL A 180 -14.56 3.94 15.96
C VAL A 180 -13.47 5.01 15.87
N PHE A 181 -12.21 4.60 15.80
CA PHE A 181 -11.06 5.50 15.76
C PHE A 181 -10.22 5.26 14.52
N ALA A 182 -9.73 6.33 13.92
CA ALA A 182 -8.94 6.27 12.69
C ALA A 182 -7.64 7.05 12.85
N VAL A 183 -6.52 6.45 12.44
CA VAL A 183 -5.22 7.13 12.30
C VAL A 183 -4.88 7.34 10.83
N ARG A 184 -3.96 8.26 10.56
CA ARG A 184 -3.46 8.55 9.23
C ARG A 184 -2.38 7.55 8.82
N GLY A 185 -2.43 7.03 7.60
CA GLY A 185 -1.36 6.27 6.96
C GLY A 185 -0.45 7.09 6.06
N ASN A 186 0.65 6.50 5.58
CA ASN A 186 1.64 7.25 4.80
C ASN A 186 1.16 7.60 3.38
N VAL A 187 0.22 6.82 2.82
CA VAL A 187 -0.34 7.12 1.48
C VAL A 187 -1.58 8.01 1.54
N ASP A 188 -2.07 8.33 2.75
CA ASP A 188 -3.15 9.28 3.03
C ASP A 188 -2.64 10.74 2.91
N VAL A 189 -2.09 11.09 1.75
CA VAL A 189 -1.41 12.39 1.50
C VAL A 189 -2.37 13.57 1.35
N PHE A 190 -3.61 13.30 0.95
CA PHE A 190 -4.67 14.30 0.77
C PHE A 190 -5.42 14.55 2.09
N ASP A 191 -6.49 15.34 2.06
CA ASP A 191 -7.35 15.55 3.23
C ASP A 191 -8.16 14.27 3.54
N TRP A 192 -7.46 13.30 4.13
CA TRP A 192 -8.00 11.98 4.44
C TRP A 192 -9.12 12.00 5.47
N GLN A 193 -9.18 13.04 6.32
CA GLN A 193 -10.23 13.18 7.33
C GLN A 193 -11.59 13.44 6.67
N GLN A 194 -11.61 14.01 5.47
CA GLN A 194 -12.84 14.23 4.69
C GLN A 194 -13.58 12.92 4.39
N LEU A 195 -12.87 11.78 4.35
CA LEU A 195 -13.48 10.44 4.21
C LEU A 195 -14.48 10.13 5.33
N PHE A 196 -14.29 10.74 6.50
CA PHE A 196 -15.06 10.48 7.71
C PHE A 196 -16.00 11.63 8.08
N ALA A 197 -16.11 12.67 7.26
CA ALA A 197 -16.94 13.84 7.55
C ALA A 197 -18.40 13.45 7.80
N GLY A 198 -18.94 13.80 8.98
CA GLY A 198 -20.33 13.47 9.35
C GLY A 198 -20.58 12.00 9.71
N LEU A 199 -19.55 11.15 9.77
CA LEU A 199 -19.64 9.78 10.27
C LEU A 199 -19.24 9.73 11.76
N PRO A 200 -19.74 8.74 12.53
CA PRO A 200 -19.36 8.57 13.95
C PRO A 200 -17.96 7.94 14.11
N ILE A 201 -16.97 8.48 13.39
CA ILE A 201 -15.59 8.00 13.34
C ILE A 201 -14.67 9.12 13.81
N THR A 202 -13.88 8.85 14.85
CA THR A 202 -12.92 9.81 15.41
C THR A 202 -11.60 9.70 14.65
N ALA A 203 -11.40 10.60 13.68
CA ALA A 203 -10.14 10.71 12.92
C ALA A 203 -9.09 11.51 13.71
N VAL A 204 -7.93 10.90 13.95
CA VAL A 204 -6.84 11.42 14.79
C VAL A 204 -5.61 11.72 13.94
N SER A 205 -5.30 13.01 13.77
CA SER A 205 -4.14 13.48 13.00
C SER A 205 -2.87 13.68 13.84
N HIS A 206 -3.04 13.93 15.14
CA HIS A 206 -1.95 14.11 16.12
C HIS A 206 -2.15 13.16 17.28
N THR A 207 -1.05 12.68 17.86
CA THR A 207 -1.09 11.69 18.94
C THR A 207 -2.01 12.11 20.07
N ARG A 208 -2.98 11.26 20.37
CA ARG A 208 -4.00 11.53 21.38
C ARG A 208 -4.40 10.26 22.11
N SER A 209 -4.61 10.39 23.41
CA SER A 209 -5.10 9.31 24.27
C SER A 209 -6.58 9.51 24.61
N PHE A 210 -7.30 8.39 24.74
CA PHE A 210 -8.72 8.31 25.04
C PHE A 210 -8.91 7.30 26.17
N GLU A 211 -9.65 7.71 27.19
CA GLU A 211 -10.09 6.83 28.26
C GLU A 211 -11.44 6.21 27.86
N LEU A 212 -11.44 4.90 27.65
CA LEU A 212 -12.63 4.12 27.32
C LEU A 212 -13.09 3.35 28.57
N ASP A 213 -14.23 2.68 28.48
CA ASP A 213 -14.73 1.82 29.56
C ASP A 213 -13.80 0.61 29.79
N GLY A 214 -12.91 0.74 30.78
CA GLY A 214 -11.93 -0.28 31.20
C GLY A 214 -10.70 -0.44 30.30
N LEU A 215 -10.56 0.38 29.25
CA LEU A 215 -9.40 0.40 28.37
C LEU A 215 -8.84 1.82 28.25
N ARG A 216 -7.55 1.93 27.93
CA ARG A 216 -6.96 3.16 27.41
C ARG A 216 -6.53 2.94 25.97
N LEU A 217 -6.88 3.88 25.09
CA LEU A 217 -6.47 3.88 23.69
C LEU A 217 -5.63 5.11 23.39
N THR A 218 -4.41 4.92 22.89
CA THR A 218 -3.61 6.00 22.30
C THR A 218 -3.54 5.81 20.80
N CYS A 219 -4.08 6.76 20.05
CA CYS A 219 -3.96 6.83 18.60
C CYS A 219 -2.78 7.74 18.25
N LEU A 220 -1.79 7.21 17.54
CA LEU A 220 -0.60 7.95 17.15
C LEU A 220 -0.86 8.80 15.90
N GLY A 221 -0.24 9.98 15.86
CA GLY A 221 -0.04 10.69 14.61
C GLY A 221 0.91 9.93 13.68
N LEU A 222 0.83 10.18 12.38
CA LEU A 222 1.65 9.49 11.38
C LEU A 222 3.15 9.59 11.70
N HIS A 223 3.63 10.80 12.02
CA HIS A 223 5.04 11.03 12.33
C HIS A 223 5.51 10.19 13.53
N ASP A 224 4.75 10.19 14.62
CA ASP A 224 5.07 9.45 15.85
C ASP A 224 5.07 7.93 15.61
N SER A 225 4.23 7.41 14.70
CA SER A 225 4.26 5.99 14.34
C SER A 225 5.58 5.54 13.69
N TYR A 226 6.36 6.46 13.12
CA TYR A 226 7.70 6.20 12.58
C TYR A 226 8.84 6.43 13.58
N GLN A 227 8.55 6.94 14.79
CA GLN A 227 9.57 7.28 15.76
C GLN A 227 9.92 6.11 16.70
N THR A 228 11.13 5.57 16.57
CA THR A 228 11.70 4.59 17.52
C THR A 228 11.86 5.17 18.93
N GLY A 229 12.09 6.48 19.05
CA GLY A 229 12.27 7.18 20.34
C GLY A 229 10.99 7.75 20.93
N LEU A 230 9.82 7.30 20.47
CA LEU A 230 8.54 7.80 20.95
C LEU A 230 8.39 7.51 22.45
N HIS A 231 8.09 8.56 23.23
CA HIS A 231 7.75 8.43 24.63
C HIS A 231 6.32 8.95 24.83
N LEU A 232 5.44 8.05 25.28
CA LEU A 232 4.08 8.44 25.62
C LEU A 232 4.09 9.15 26.97
N THR A 233 3.53 10.35 26.99
CA THR A 233 3.32 11.10 28.22
C THR A 233 2.06 10.56 28.92
N ASN A 234 2.11 10.41 30.24
CA ASN A 234 1.04 9.88 31.10
C ASN A 234 0.78 8.35 31.01
N PRO A 235 1.67 7.51 31.54
CA PRO A 235 1.42 6.07 31.67
C PRO A 235 0.22 5.80 32.60
N THR A 236 -0.58 4.78 32.27
CA THR A 236 -1.70 4.32 33.11
C THR A 236 -1.54 2.84 33.42
N PRO A 237 -0.68 2.49 34.40
CA PRO A 237 -0.33 1.09 34.67
C PRO A 237 -1.53 0.22 35.04
N GLU A 238 -2.59 0.83 35.61
CA GLU A 238 -3.79 0.15 36.09
C GLU A 238 -4.79 -0.22 34.98
N ARG A 239 -4.68 0.37 33.79
CA ARG A 239 -5.59 0.10 32.66
C ARG A 239 -4.87 -0.67 31.57
N PHE A 240 -5.59 -1.56 30.89
CA PHE A 240 -5.05 -2.20 29.69
C PHE A 240 -4.89 -1.15 28.59
N HIS A 241 -3.64 -0.89 28.21
CA HIS A 241 -3.27 0.20 27.31
C HIS A 241 -3.00 -0.31 25.90
N ILE A 242 -3.76 0.21 24.95
CA ILE A 242 -3.65 -0.09 23.52
C ILE A 242 -3.07 1.13 22.80
N VAL A 243 -2.05 0.92 21.98
CA VAL A 243 -1.48 1.95 21.11
C VAL A 243 -1.73 1.58 19.66
N LEU A 244 -2.41 2.44 18.92
CA LEU A 244 -2.66 2.31 17.49
C LEU A 244 -1.76 3.28 16.73
N GLY A 245 -0.83 2.76 15.93
CA GLY A 245 -0.07 3.52 14.94
C GLY A 245 -0.29 2.93 13.55
N HIS A 246 -0.01 3.71 12.50
CA HIS A 246 -0.04 3.15 11.15
C HIS A 246 1.16 2.23 10.91
N SER A 247 2.37 2.76 11.11
CA SER A 247 3.63 2.05 10.93
C SER A 247 4.08 1.35 12.21
N PRO A 248 4.67 0.14 12.18
CA PRO A 248 5.13 -0.55 13.39
C PRO A 248 6.48 -0.05 13.93
N HIS A 249 7.09 1.00 13.38
CA HIS A 249 8.44 1.44 13.78
C HIS A 249 8.50 1.94 15.23
N PHE A 250 7.43 2.56 15.75
CA PHE A 250 7.36 2.96 17.16
C PHE A 250 7.58 1.78 18.13
N ALA A 251 7.28 0.54 17.70
CA ALA A 251 7.50 -0.67 18.49
C ALA A 251 8.98 -1.09 18.60
N LEU A 252 9.89 -0.48 17.81
CA LEU A 252 11.33 -0.66 17.98
C LEU A 252 11.83 0.02 19.27
N GLY A 253 11.07 0.99 19.78
CA GLY A 253 11.31 1.67 21.04
C GLY A 253 10.75 0.93 22.24
N SER A 254 10.88 1.57 23.41
CA SER A 254 10.23 1.11 24.65
C SER A 254 8.95 1.91 24.87
N ILE A 255 7.84 1.39 24.35
CA ILE A 255 6.51 1.96 24.51
C ILE A 255 5.85 1.32 25.73
N ASP A 256 5.45 2.14 26.71
CA ASP A 256 4.74 1.68 27.90
C ASP A 256 3.26 1.44 27.60
N ALA A 257 2.97 0.26 27.05
CA ALA A 257 1.63 -0.22 26.74
C ALA A 257 1.56 -1.74 26.71
N ASP A 258 0.36 -2.30 26.82
CA ASP A 258 0.14 -3.75 26.83
C ASP A 258 0.02 -4.33 25.41
N LEU A 259 -0.58 -3.56 24.48
CA LEU A 259 -0.84 -3.96 23.10
C LEU A 259 -0.54 -2.82 22.12
N LEU A 260 0.36 -3.08 21.18
CA LEU A 260 0.70 -2.19 20.07
C LEU A 260 0.07 -2.75 18.79
N LEU A 261 -0.63 -1.91 18.03
CA LEU A 261 -1.33 -2.29 16.81
C LEU A 261 -0.82 -1.45 15.64
N ALA A 262 -0.54 -2.10 14.51
CA ALA A 262 -0.09 -1.45 13.29
C ALA A 262 -0.57 -2.15 12.00
N GLY A 263 -0.44 -1.45 10.88
CA GLY A 263 -0.60 -1.95 9.51
C GLY A 263 0.69 -1.75 8.71
N HIS A 264 0.59 -1.05 7.57
CA HIS A 264 1.69 -0.52 6.75
C HIS A 264 2.53 -1.56 5.99
N THR A 265 2.84 -2.69 6.61
CA THR A 265 3.78 -3.67 6.04
C THR A 265 3.14 -4.61 5.02
N HIS A 266 1.81 -4.74 5.05
CA HIS A 266 1.04 -5.71 4.27
C HIS A 266 1.45 -7.19 4.44
N GLY A 267 2.21 -7.54 5.49
CA GLY A 267 2.92 -8.83 5.58
C GLY A 267 4.01 -9.02 4.53
N GLY A 268 4.41 -7.94 3.86
CA GLY A 268 5.27 -7.85 2.68
C GLY A 268 4.63 -8.33 1.39
N GLN A 269 3.33 -8.66 1.41
CA GLN A 269 2.53 -9.22 0.32
C GLN A 269 3.00 -10.57 -0.26
N VAL A 270 4.28 -10.89 -0.17
CA VAL A 270 4.88 -12.14 -0.62
C VAL A 270 5.57 -12.80 0.55
N ARG A 271 5.08 -13.99 0.88
CA ARG A 271 5.68 -14.87 1.87
C ARG A 271 6.10 -16.16 1.18
N LEU A 272 7.27 -16.67 1.56
CA LEU A 272 7.77 -17.95 1.05
C LEU A 272 7.78 -18.98 2.19
N PRO A 273 7.61 -20.27 1.88
CA PRO A 273 7.81 -21.34 2.85
C PRO A 273 9.17 -21.20 3.52
N LEU A 274 9.22 -21.42 4.84
CA LEU A 274 10.41 -21.34 5.71
C LEU A 274 11.01 -19.92 5.88
N LEU A 275 10.98 -19.10 4.85
CA LEU A 275 11.58 -17.76 4.85
C LEU A 275 10.62 -16.67 5.35
N GLY A 276 9.31 -16.90 5.28
CA GLY A 276 8.28 -15.92 5.66
C GLY A 276 8.26 -14.72 4.72
N THR A 277 7.88 -13.55 5.25
CA THR A 277 7.77 -12.27 4.53
C THR A 277 9.05 -11.92 3.79
N VAL A 278 9.07 -11.87 2.45
CA VAL A 278 10.29 -11.60 1.67
C VAL A 278 10.84 -10.20 1.94
N PHE A 279 9.96 -9.20 1.86
CA PHE A 279 10.32 -7.80 2.03
C PHE A 279 9.16 -7.08 2.74
N PRO A 280 9.34 -6.59 3.98
CA PRO A 280 8.26 -6.01 4.77
C PRO A 280 7.92 -4.56 4.39
N ASN A 281 8.68 -3.97 3.46
CA ASN A 281 8.59 -2.55 3.07
C ASN A 281 8.63 -1.56 4.26
N ALA A 282 9.32 -1.94 5.33
CA ALA A 282 9.46 -1.17 6.56
C ALA A 282 10.80 -1.54 7.22
N ALA A 283 11.46 -0.60 7.91
CA ALA A 283 12.72 -0.83 8.62
C ALA A 283 12.49 -1.53 9.98
N VAL A 284 11.75 -2.64 9.96
CA VAL A 284 11.48 -3.51 11.11
C VAL A 284 11.90 -4.95 10.80
N PRO A 285 12.14 -5.81 11.81
CA PRO A 285 12.41 -7.22 11.58
C PRO A 285 11.32 -7.88 10.74
N ARG A 286 11.71 -8.79 9.82
CA ARG A 286 10.77 -9.53 8.96
C ARG A 286 9.73 -10.33 9.76
N SER A 287 10.09 -10.79 10.95
CA SER A 287 9.19 -11.48 11.87
C SER A 287 8.08 -10.59 12.43
N TRP A 288 8.25 -9.26 12.42
CA TRP A 288 7.25 -8.31 12.90
C TRP A 288 6.30 -7.85 11.79
N ALA A 289 6.50 -8.30 10.55
CA ALA A 289 5.73 -7.82 9.40
C ALA A 289 4.28 -8.32 9.38
N ALA A 290 3.92 -9.34 10.16
CA ALA A 290 2.54 -9.81 10.24
C ALA A 290 2.28 -10.61 11.50
N GLY A 291 1.06 -10.50 12.03
CA GLY A 291 0.59 -11.27 13.17
C GLY A 291 1.11 -10.76 14.51
N LEU A 292 0.93 -11.60 15.53
CA LEU A 292 1.28 -11.30 16.91
C LEU A 292 2.76 -11.60 17.20
N THR A 293 3.46 -10.63 17.75
CA THR A 293 4.84 -10.73 18.24
C THR A 293 4.91 -10.25 19.68
N ARG A 294 5.60 -10.99 20.55
CA ARG A 294 5.94 -10.49 21.90
C ARG A 294 7.25 -9.71 21.84
N LEU A 295 7.23 -8.47 22.29
CA LEU A 295 8.39 -7.60 22.34
C LEU A 295 9.24 -7.87 23.59
N PRO A 296 10.54 -7.54 23.57
CA PRO A 296 11.40 -7.64 24.76
C PRO A 296 10.91 -6.85 25.97
N SER A 297 10.15 -5.76 25.75
CA SER A 297 9.53 -4.97 26.81
C SER A 297 8.38 -5.69 27.54
N GLY A 298 7.92 -6.84 27.03
CA GLY A 298 6.73 -7.54 27.50
C GLY A 298 5.44 -7.15 26.76
N ALA A 299 5.44 -6.02 26.05
CA ALA A 299 4.33 -5.59 25.20
C ALA A 299 4.08 -6.58 24.05
N LYS A 300 2.82 -6.67 23.60
CA LYS A 300 2.44 -7.46 22.44
C LYS A 300 2.28 -6.52 21.24
N LEU A 301 2.98 -6.79 20.14
CA LEU A 301 2.81 -6.11 18.86
C LEU A 301 1.95 -6.98 17.93
N TYR A 302 0.88 -6.43 17.39
CA TYR A 302 0.14 -7.04 16.28
C TYR A 302 0.27 -6.18 15.03
N VAL A 303 0.79 -6.76 13.96
CA VAL A 303 0.86 -6.11 12.65
C VAL A 303 -0.10 -6.79 11.68
N SER A 304 -1.09 -6.04 11.21
CA SER A 304 -2.07 -6.50 10.24
C SER A 304 -1.43 -6.63 8.85
N ARG A 305 -1.80 -7.66 8.09
CA ARG A 305 -1.45 -7.77 6.66
C ARG A 305 -2.25 -6.81 5.78
N GLY A 306 -3.23 -6.10 6.32
CA GLY A 306 -4.07 -5.15 5.61
C GLY A 306 -5.12 -5.79 4.71
N VAL A 307 -6.21 -5.07 4.48
CA VAL A 307 -7.34 -5.54 3.65
C VAL A 307 -7.04 -5.38 2.15
N GLY A 308 -6.29 -4.35 1.78
CA GLY A 308 -5.92 -4.00 0.42
C GLY A 308 -4.59 -4.57 -0.02
N MET A 309 -3.91 -3.88 -0.92
CA MET A 309 -2.57 -4.22 -1.43
C MET A 309 -1.87 -2.94 -1.83
N GLU A 310 -0.58 -2.84 -1.53
CA GLU A 310 0.28 -1.72 -1.89
C GLU A 310 0.39 -1.62 -3.41
N ARG A 311 0.17 -0.41 -3.92
CA ARG A 311 0.01 -0.11 -5.35
C ARG A 311 1.12 0.74 -5.94
N GLY A 312 1.97 1.34 -5.10
CA GLY A 312 3.09 2.20 -5.47
C GLY A 312 4.41 1.43 -5.49
N ASP A 313 5.00 1.22 -4.31
CA ASP A 313 6.39 0.77 -4.17
C ASP A 313 6.55 -0.77 -4.10
N SER A 314 5.43 -1.50 -4.04
CA SER A 314 5.40 -2.97 -3.98
C SER A 314 4.60 -3.59 -5.14
N PRO A 315 4.92 -4.84 -5.54
CA PRO A 315 4.20 -5.51 -6.62
C PRO A 315 2.74 -5.74 -6.26
N ARG A 316 1.83 -5.56 -7.22
CA ARG A 316 0.38 -5.75 -7.05
C ARG A 316 -0.01 -7.23 -7.09
N LEU A 317 0.53 -8.01 -6.17
CA LEU A 317 0.28 -9.43 -6.02
C LEU A 317 0.36 -9.80 -4.55
N ARG A 318 -0.35 -10.86 -4.15
CA ARG A 318 -0.20 -11.49 -2.84
C ARG A 318 0.10 -12.95 -3.03
N PHE A 319 1.12 -13.48 -2.36
CA PHE A 319 1.46 -14.90 -2.42
C PHE A 319 1.78 -15.45 -1.03
N MET A 320 1.02 -16.44 -0.58
CA MET A 320 1.02 -16.96 0.80
C MET A 320 0.90 -15.88 1.89
N CYS A 321 0.28 -14.76 1.54
CA CYS A 321 0.05 -13.57 2.35
C CYS A 321 -1.31 -12.94 2.03
N ARG A 322 -2.38 -13.73 2.21
CA ARG A 322 -3.77 -13.29 2.04
C ARG A 322 -4.04 -11.96 2.76
N PRO A 323 -4.86 -11.06 2.17
CA PRO A 323 -5.34 -9.88 2.86
C PRO A 323 -6.11 -10.27 4.11
N GLU A 324 -6.15 -9.37 5.08
CA GLU A 324 -6.56 -9.68 6.43
C GLU A 324 -7.53 -8.65 7.00
N LEU A 325 -8.59 -9.16 7.62
CA LEU A 325 -9.42 -8.46 8.58
C LEU A 325 -9.18 -9.07 9.96
N THR A 326 -8.74 -8.27 10.93
CA THR A 326 -8.28 -8.80 12.22
C THR A 326 -9.33 -8.58 13.31
N VAL A 327 -9.65 -9.65 14.04
CA VAL A 327 -10.39 -9.60 15.30
C VAL A 327 -9.44 -9.95 16.44
N ILE A 328 -9.33 -9.05 17.42
CA ILE A 328 -8.54 -9.27 18.63
C ILE A 328 -9.52 -9.34 19.81
N ASP A 329 -9.61 -10.50 20.43
CA ASP A 329 -10.39 -10.68 21.65
C ASP A 329 -9.46 -10.52 22.86
N LEU A 330 -9.69 -9.46 23.63
CA LEU A 330 -9.04 -9.24 24.92
C LEU A 330 -9.84 -9.96 26.01
N ILE A 331 -9.20 -10.82 26.78
CA ILE A 331 -9.86 -11.71 27.73
C ILE A 331 -9.24 -11.52 29.13
N PRO A 332 -10.05 -11.35 30.20
CA PRO A 332 -9.54 -11.38 31.57
C PRO A 332 -8.78 -12.68 31.83
N SER A 333 -7.57 -12.60 32.38
CA SER A 333 -6.92 -13.80 32.90
C SER A 333 -7.63 -14.24 34.17
N SER A 334 -8.12 -15.49 34.21
CA SER A 334 -8.49 -16.12 35.47
C SER A 334 -7.23 -16.29 36.32
N ASP A 335 -7.18 -15.55 37.42
CA ASP A 335 -6.21 -15.61 38.53
C ASP A 335 -4.84 -14.93 38.33
N GLY A 336 -4.57 -13.95 39.20
CA GLY A 336 -3.24 -13.41 39.49
C GLY A 336 -2.37 -14.38 40.30
N ALA A 337 -2.36 -15.68 39.95
CA ALA A 337 -1.69 -16.72 40.73
C ALA A 337 -0.62 -17.54 39.96
N ASP A 338 -0.50 -17.44 38.63
CA ASP A 338 0.27 -18.45 37.88
C ASP A 338 1.46 -17.95 37.03
N ASP A 339 1.85 -16.68 37.18
CA ASP A 339 2.99 -16.10 36.44
C ASP A 339 4.38 -16.55 36.95
N ARG A 340 4.45 -17.57 37.83
CA ARG A 340 5.71 -18.11 38.35
C ARG A 340 6.18 -19.43 37.72
N GLN A 341 5.42 -20.05 36.81
CA GLN A 341 5.79 -21.38 36.29
C GLN A 341 6.00 -21.51 34.77
N GLN A 342 5.97 -20.43 33.98
CA GLN A 342 6.26 -20.53 32.53
C GLN A 342 7.69 -20.11 32.12
N ASN A 343 8.65 -20.17 33.05
CA ASN A 343 10.07 -20.18 32.70
C ASN A 343 10.60 -21.61 32.73
N HIS A 344 10.53 -22.33 31.60
CA HIS A 344 11.59 -23.27 31.16
C HIS A 344 11.33 -23.84 29.75
N ALA A 345 12.33 -23.62 28.88
CA ALA A 345 12.70 -24.34 27.64
C ALA A 345 11.98 -24.03 26.31
N PRO A 346 12.74 -23.93 25.19
CA PRO A 346 12.23 -23.55 23.87
C PRO A 346 11.62 -24.77 23.15
N LEU A 347 10.46 -24.58 22.53
CA LEU A 347 9.86 -25.58 21.65
C LEU A 347 9.93 -25.14 20.19
N ASP A 348 10.55 -26.03 19.43
CA ASP A 348 10.79 -26.03 18.00
C ASP A 348 9.46 -26.03 17.22
N HIS A 349 9.28 -25.09 16.29
CA HIS A 349 8.08 -25.01 15.46
C HIS A 349 8.23 -25.86 14.20
N ALA A 350 7.71 -27.09 14.24
CA ALA A 350 7.35 -27.85 13.05
C ALA A 350 6.06 -28.64 13.28
N GLN A 351 5.17 -28.58 12.29
CA GLN A 351 3.97 -29.41 12.10
C GLN A 351 2.82 -29.24 13.08
N GLN A 352 1.74 -28.59 12.62
CA GLN A 352 0.39 -29.11 12.76
C GLN A 352 -0.55 -28.37 11.79
N ASN A 353 -0.97 -29.06 10.73
CA ASN A 353 -2.20 -28.78 9.99
C ASN A 353 -2.51 -30.01 9.11
N HIS A 354 -3.21 -30.99 9.68
CA HIS A 354 -4.05 -31.93 8.94
C HIS A 354 -5.08 -32.57 9.89
N ILE A 355 -6.26 -32.87 9.32
CA ILE A 355 -7.47 -33.49 9.91
C ILE A 355 -8.46 -32.43 10.45
N GLY A 356 -9.69 -32.29 9.95
CA GLY A 356 -10.39 -33.12 8.98
C GLY A 356 -11.65 -32.47 8.39
N GLN A 357 -11.89 -32.82 7.12
CA GLN A 357 -13.22 -32.84 6.53
C GLN A 357 -13.88 -34.17 6.89
N LYS A 358 -15.15 -34.11 7.34
CA LYS A 358 -16.29 -35.00 7.03
C LYS A 358 -17.21 -35.09 8.24
N HIS A 359 -18.42 -34.51 8.15
CA HIS A 359 -19.66 -35.30 8.15
C HIS A 359 -20.87 -34.44 7.79
N LEU A 360 -21.66 -34.98 6.86
CA LEU A 360 -22.98 -34.49 6.46
C LEU A 360 -23.97 -34.72 7.60
N GLY A 361 -24.82 -33.72 7.90
CA GLY A 361 -26.00 -33.88 8.73
C GLY A 361 -27.23 -34.17 7.88
N GLN A 362 -27.83 -35.35 8.08
CA GLN A 362 -29.19 -35.68 7.66
C GLN A 362 -30.17 -35.40 8.80
N ASN A 363 -31.33 -34.86 8.43
CA ASN A 363 -32.52 -34.65 9.25
C ASN A 363 -33.03 -35.95 9.90
N GLN A 364 -33.59 -35.86 11.10
CA GLN A 364 -34.86 -36.53 11.43
C GLN A 364 -35.56 -35.98 12.68
N LEU A 365 -36.90 -35.97 12.57
CA LEU A 365 -37.92 -35.54 13.51
C LEU A 365 -38.24 -36.58 14.61
N GLY A 366 -38.86 -36.13 15.69
CA GLY A 366 -39.66 -36.94 16.63
C GLY A 366 -39.63 -36.35 18.06
N GLN A 367 -40.54 -35.45 18.45
CA GLN A 367 -41.86 -35.66 19.09
C GLN A 367 -41.90 -36.49 20.41
N ASN A 368 -42.51 -35.85 21.42
CA ASN A 368 -43.25 -36.37 22.59
C ASN A 368 -42.39 -36.89 23.78
N HIS A 369 -42.72 -36.72 25.08
CA HIS A 369 -43.98 -36.42 25.76
C HIS A 369 -43.73 -36.03 27.25
N LEU A 370 -44.62 -35.18 27.81
CA LEU A 370 -45.21 -35.13 29.16
C LEU A 370 -44.42 -35.19 30.50
N GLY A 371 -44.90 -34.34 31.43
CA GLY A 371 -44.90 -34.53 32.90
C GLY A 371 -44.58 -33.24 33.68
N GLN A 372 -45.48 -32.26 33.87
CA GLN A 372 -46.56 -32.11 34.86
C GLN A 372 -46.22 -32.27 36.36
N LYS A 373 -46.72 -31.28 37.15
CA LYS A 373 -47.01 -31.20 38.60
C LYS A 373 -45.94 -30.55 39.51
N HIS A 374 -46.20 -29.31 39.98
CA HIS A 374 -46.88 -28.92 41.26
C HIS A 374 -45.85 -28.84 42.41
N THR A 375 -45.84 -27.89 43.36
CA THR A 375 -46.81 -26.88 43.83
C THR A 375 -46.09 -25.94 44.82
N GLN A 376 -46.62 -24.71 44.94
CA GLN A 376 -46.83 -23.93 46.19
C GLN A 376 -45.62 -23.48 47.05
N GLN A 377 -45.68 -22.39 47.82
CA GLN A 377 -46.43 -21.13 47.89
C GLN A 377 -46.03 -20.49 49.24
N ASN A 378 -46.40 -19.22 49.40
CA ASN A 378 -46.55 -18.46 50.65
C ASN A 378 -45.28 -17.78 51.16
N HIS A 379 -45.30 -16.53 51.64
CA HIS A 379 -46.27 -15.43 51.87
C HIS A 379 -45.38 -14.33 52.54
N ALA A 380 -45.71 -13.07 52.80
CA ALA A 380 -46.68 -12.04 52.46
C ALA A 380 -46.42 -10.90 53.49
N GLY A 381 -46.84 -9.66 53.20
CA GLY A 381 -46.89 -8.53 54.16
C GLY A 381 -46.04 -7.33 53.71
N GLN A 382 -46.50 -6.27 53.04
CA GLN A 382 -47.60 -5.28 53.24
C GLN A 382 -47.46 -4.33 54.45
N HIS A 383 -47.18 -3.04 54.17
CA HIS A 383 -48.01 -1.82 54.43
C HIS A 383 -47.17 -0.57 54.04
N ASN A 384 -47.58 0.30 53.09
CA ASN A 384 -48.49 1.48 53.15
C ASN A 384 -48.02 2.56 54.16
N THR A 385 -47.98 3.88 53.91
CA THR A 385 -48.80 4.79 53.05
C THR A 385 -48.21 6.22 53.01
N GLU A 386 -48.60 7.00 51.96
CA GLU A 386 -48.95 8.45 51.96
C GLU A 386 -47.85 9.54 52.20
N ASP A 387 -47.86 10.76 51.64
CA ASP A 387 -48.58 11.45 50.55
C ASP A 387 -47.93 12.86 50.36
N HIS A 388 -48.34 13.60 49.32
CA HIS A 388 -48.29 15.07 49.13
C HIS A 388 -47.33 15.74 48.11
N HIS A 389 -48.00 16.49 47.23
CA HIS A 389 -47.60 17.52 46.26
C HIS A 389 -48.62 18.69 46.42
N PRO A 390 -48.55 19.86 45.73
CA PRO A 390 -47.50 20.85 45.44
C PRO A 390 -48.07 22.30 45.68
N PRO A 391 -47.95 23.40 44.86
CA PRO A 391 -46.90 24.02 44.00
C PRO A 391 -46.75 25.58 44.20
N ARG A 392 -45.97 26.27 43.30
CA ARG A 392 -45.90 27.72 42.89
C ARG A 392 -44.55 28.41 43.23
N SER A 393 -43.96 29.36 42.49
CA SER A 393 -44.37 30.24 41.38
C SER A 393 -43.16 30.97 40.73
N ARG A 394 -43.30 31.28 39.42
CA ARG A 394 -42.76 32.38 38.58
C ARG A 394 -41.82 33.48 39.16
N ASN A 395 -40.78 33.81 38.38
CA ASN A 395 -40.43 35.11 37.74
C ASN A 395 -39.03 34.92 37.09
N GLY A 396 -38.71 35.27 35.85
CA GLY A 396 -39.03 36.48 35.10
C GLY A 396 -37.78 37.37 35.06
N VAL A 397 -37.45 37.92 33.87
CA VAL A 397 -36.54 39.05 33.58
C VAL A 397 -35.19 38.70 32.91
N SER A 398 -35.20 38.92 31.59
CA SER A 398 -34.07 39.34 30.74
C SER A 398 -33.68 40.80 31.07
N PRO A 399 -32.47 41.25 30.70
CA PRO A 399 -32.47 42.38 29.78
C PRO A 399 -31.53 42.19 28.59
N ARG A 400 -31.85 42.99 27.58
CA ARG A 400 -31.27 43.13 26.25
C ARG A 400 -30.72 44.57 26.17
N VAL A 401 -29.86 44.82 25.17
CA VAL A 401 -29.43 46.13 24.61
C VAL A 401 -28.55 46.99 25.55
N ASP A 402 -27.49 47.69 25.16
CA ASP A 402 -27.10 48.44 23.94
C ASP A 402 -25.54 48.55 23.91
N ALA A 403 -24.84 48.34 22.78
CA ALA A 403 -24.50 49.31 21.73
C ALA A 403 -23.16 50.06 21.91
N VAL A 404 -22.30 49.91 20.89
CA VAL A 404 -21.52 50.96 20.19
C VAL A 404 -20.48 51.78 20.99
N ALA A 405 -19.19 51.66 20.61
CA ALA A 405 -18.40 52.72 19.94
C ALA A 405 -16.88 52.51 20.00
N SER A 406 -16.27 52.63 18.80
CA SER A 406 -15.04 53.37 18.48
C SER A 406 -13.67 52.95 19.01
N ALA A 407 -12.90 52.36 18.09
CA ALA A 407 -11.68 52.92 17.48
C ALA A 407 -10.61 53.57 18.38
N GLN A 408 -9.38 53.03 18.30
CA GLN A 408 -8.17 53.80 17.98
C GLN A 408 -6.96 52.90 17.70
N THR A 409 -6.46 52.99 16.47
CA THR A 409 -5.09 52.65 16.05
C THR A 409 -4.13 53.75 16.53
N PRO A 410 -2.83 53.47 16.67
CA PRO A 410 -1.88 54.31 15.95
C PRO A 410 -0.76 53.55 15.23
N ALA A 411 -0.21 54.27 14.26
CA ALA A 411 0.60 53.86 13.13
C ALA A 411 2.10 53.64 13.42
N ALA A 412 2.75 52.97 12.47
CA ALA A 412 4.21 52.95 12.26
C ALA A 412 4.73 54.27 11.62
N PRO A 413 6.03 54.54 11.76
CA PRO A 413 6.88 54.90 10.60
C PRO A 413 8.32 54.32 10.76
N ALA A 414 9.28 54.32 9.82
CA ALA A 414 9.38 54.53 8.37
C ALA A 414 10.78 54.03 7.92
N THR A 415 10.92 53.73 6.64
CA THR A 415 12.15 53.42 5.87
C THR A 415 13.07 54.64 5.64
N PRO A 416 14.31 54.41 5.18
CA PRO A 416 14.87 55.26 4.13
C PRO A 416 15.51 54.50 2.94
N GLU A 417 15.36 55.09 1.76
CA GLU A 417 16.10 54.91 0.50
C GLU A 417 16.58 56.32 0.05
N PRO A 418 17.36 56.52 -1.04
CA PRO A 418 18.44 55.75 -1.66
C PRO A 418 19.68 56.65 -1.99
N MET A 419 20.75 56.09 -2.57
CA MET A 419 21.77 56.90 -3.26
C MET A 419 22.12 56.32 -4.64
N VAL A 420 22.08 57.23 -5.61
CA VAL A 420 22.38 57.10 -7.05
C VAL A 420 23.88 57.30 -7.30
N ALA A 421 24.46 56.59 -8.26
CA ALA A 421 25.51 57.15 -9.12
C ALA A 421 25.55 56.46 -10.49
N VAL A 422 25.53 57.31 -11.52
CA VAL A 422 25.56 57.06 -12.97
C VAL A 422 27.00 57.22 -13.47
N ALA A 423 27.47 56.41 -14.44
CA ALA A 423 28.26 56.90 -15.58
C ALA A 423 28.47 55.84 -16.69
N GLN A 424 28.51 56.37 -17.91
CA GLN A 424 28.35 55.81 -19.26
C GLN A 424 29.68 55.34 -19.96
N PRO A 425 29.67 54.91 -21.25
CA PRO A 425 30.52 53.84 -21.80
C PRO A 425 31.64 54.32 -22.76
N ALA A 426 32.41 53.38 -23.33
CA ALA A 426 33.19 53.60 -24.55
C ALA A 426 33.18 52.37 -25.47
N CYS A 427 33.13 52.65 -26.77
CA CYS A 427 32.87 51.72 -27.86
C CYS A 427 34.08 51.67 -28.84
N ALA A 428 34.21 50.52 -29.51
CA ALA A 428 34.79 50.27 -30.83
C ALA A 428 36.33 50.34 -31.08
N THR A 429 36.86 49.28 -31.73
CA THR A 429 37.40 49.28 -33.11
C THR A 429 37.96 47.89 -33.51
N GLY A 430 37.63 47.38 -34.72
CA GLY A 430 38.22 46.18 -35.37
C GLY A 430 39.45 46.54 -36.26
N PRO A 431 39.86 45.78 -37.31
CA PRO A 431 39.44 44.46 -37.85
C PRO A 431 40.55 43.45 -38.33
N ARG A 432 40.18 42.15 -38.42
CA ARG A 432 40.52 41.00 -39.34
C ARG A 432 41.96 40.41 -39.63
N PRO A 433 42.04 39.09 -40.00
CA PRO A 433 43.19 38.13 -39.96
C PRO A 433 43.81 37.85 -41.37
N PRO A 434 44.77 36.89 -41.66
CA PRO A 434 44.79 35.42 -41.43
C PRO A 434 46.20 34.87 -40.99
N ASP A 435 46.46 33.62 -40.59
CA ASP A 435 46.46 32.39 -41.37
C ASP A 435 46.53 31.11 -40.51
N ALA A 436 46.16 30.01 -41.17
CA ALA A 436 45.86 28.69 -40.66
C ALA A 436 47.03 27.90 -40.02
N GLN A 437 46.73 27.17 -38.95
CA GLN A 437 47.16 25.79 -38.81
C GLN A 437 46.00 24.93 -38.29
N ALA A 438 45.56 24.02 -39.15
CA ALA A 438 44.65 22.95 -38.79
C ALA A 438 45.36 22.01 -37.81
N SER A 439 44.83 21.91 -36.59
CA SER A 439 45.11 20.79 -35.69
C SER A 439 43.82 20.00 -35.52
N SER A 440 43.89 18.75 -35.94
CA SER A 440 42.89 17.72 -35.74
C SER A 440 42.57 17.57 -34.25
N GLN A 441 41.47 18.15 -33.80
CA GLN A 441 40.85 17.77 -32.53
C GLN A 441 39.48 17.19 -32.85
N GLN A 442 39.31 15.90 -32.53
CA GLN A 442 37.98 15.31 -32.40
C GLN A 442 37.10 16.23 -31.53
N PRO A 443 35.80 16.38 -31.83
CA PRO A 443 34.92 17.16 -30.99
C PRO A 443 34.99 16.57 -29.56
N LYS A 444 35.45 17.39 -28.61
CA LYS A 444 35.43 17.05 -27.19
C LYS A 444 34.01 16.64 -26.83
N SER A 445 33.88 15.55 -26.08
CA SER A 445 32.59 15.10 -25.61
C SER A 445 31.93 16.21 -24.79
N ALA A 446 30.61 16.29 -24.78
CA ALA A 446 29.88 17.31 -24.00
C ALA A 446 30.24 17.27 -22.49
N ASP A 447 30.79 16.15 -22.02
CA ASP A 447 31.27 15.94 -20.65
C ASP A 447 32.61 16.64 -20.36
N ASP A 448 33.45 16.88 -21.39
CA ASP A 448 34.77 17.55 -21.26
C ASP A 448 34.68 19.09 -21.22
N GLU A 449 33.56 19.69 -21.63
CA GLU A 449 33.34 21.16 -21.60
C GLU A 449 32.79 21.69 -20.26
N LEU A 450 32.20 20.81 -19.46
CA LEU A 450 31.47 21.19 -18.25
C LEU A 450 32.36 21.75 -17.13
N PRO A 451 33.58 21.23 -16.86
CA PRO A 451 34.48 21.80 -15.85
C PRO A 451 34.83 23.27 -16.11
N GLU A 452 34.95 23.67 -17.38
CA GLU A 452 35.28 25.05 -17.78
C GLU A 452 34.10 26.01 -17.55
N LYS A 453 32.86 25.54 -17.77
CA LYS A 453 31.64 26.29 -17.46
C LYS A 453 31.44 26.45 -15.95
N PHE A 454 31.71 25.41 -15.15
CA PHE A 454 31.70 25.50 -13.69
C PHE A 454 32.80 26.43 -13.15
N ALA A 455 33.99 26.44 -13.77
CA ALA A 455 35.05 27.37 -13.38
C ALA A 455 34.63 28.84 -13.47
N ARG A 456 33.77 29.19 -14.44
CA ARG A 456 33.19 30.54 -14.58
C ARG A 456 32.18 30.89 -13.49
N LEU A 457 31.61 29.89 -12.81
CA LEU A 457 30.68 30.08 -11.70
C LEU A 457 31.37 30.15 -10.33
N ILE A 458 32.67 29.80 -10.25
CA ILE A 458 33.45 29.87 -9.00
C ILE A 458 33.46 31.28 -8.38
N PRO A 459 33.63 32.37 -9.14
CA PRO A 459 33.60 33.73 -8.57
C PRO A 459 32.22 34.16 -8.06
N LEU A 460 31.15 33.49 -8.49
CA LEU A 460 29.76 33.87 -8.21
C LEU A 460 29.20 33.25 -6.94
N HIS A 461 29.94 32.35 -6.27
CA HIS A 461 29.49 31.73 -5.03
C HIS A 461 30.57 31.77 -3.96
N LYS A 462 30.14 31.94 -2.71
CA LYS A 462 31.00 31.81 -1.54
C LYS A 462 30.89 30.37 -1.05
N ARG A 463 32.02 29.66 -0.98
CA ARG A 463 32.05 28.32 -0.39
C ARG A 463 31.54 28.39 1.05
N LEU A 464 30.51 27.62 1.36
CA LEU A 464 29.97 27.53 2.72
C LEU A 464 31.01 26.91 3.65
N GLY A 465 31.05 27.41 4.89
CA GLY A 465 31.95 26.93 5.93
C GLY A 465 31.53 25.56 6.48
N LYS A 466 32.15 25.14 7.58
CA LYS A 466 31.65 23.99 8.32
C LYS A 466 30.23 24.28 8.83
N PRO A 467 29.31 23.30 8.81
CA PRO A 467 27.97 23.48 9.36
C PRO A 467 28.03 24.03 10.78
N GLN A 468 27.12 24.94 11.12
CA GLN A 468 27.00 25.54 12.46
C GLN A 468 25.80 24.96 13.22
N PRO A 469 25.80 25.02 14.56
CA PRO A 469 24.65 24.60 15.36
C PRO A 469 23.33 25.25 14.88
N GLY A 470 22.32 24.42 14.62
CA GLY A 470 21.02 24.85 14.08
C GLY A 470 20.88 24.75 12.55
N GLU A 471 21.99 24.54 11.83
CA GLU A 471 21.94 24.25 10.39
C GLU A 471 21.63 22.78 10.13
N TRP A 472 20.97 22.49 9.00
CA TRP A 472 20.58 21.12 8.63
C TRP A 472 21.77 20.15 8.67
N LEU A 473 22.87 20.50 7.99
CA LEU A 473 24.06 19.66 7.90
C LEU A 473 24.82 19.50 9.23
N TRP A 474 24.49 20.28 10.26
CA TRP A 474 25.02 20.08 11.62
C TRP A 474 24.35 18.90 12.31
N HIS A 475 23.04 18.74 12.12
CA HIS A 475 22.27 17.63 12.69
C HIS A 475 22.19 16.41 11.76
N HIS A 476 22.36 16.62 10.46
CA HIS A 476 22.22 15.60 9.42
C HIS A 476 23.51 15.51 8.59
N PRO A 477 24.49 14.67 9.01
CA PRO A 477 25.74 14.53 8.28
C PRO A 477 25.50 13.81 6.95
N GLU A 478 25.51 14.57 5.86
CA GLU A 478 25.37 14.05 4.51
C GLU A 478 26.72 14.16 3.77
N PRO A 479 27.15 13.11 3.03
CA PRO A 479 28.46 13.09 2.36
C PRO A 479 28.58 14.07 1.18
N GLY A 480 27.51 14.81 0.86
CA GLY A 480 27.39 15.64 -0.33
C GLY A 480 27.34 14.80 -1.61
N GLN A 481 27.06 15.47 -2.73
CA GLN A 481 27.05 14.85 -4.05
C GLN A 481 28.06 15.56 -4.94
N THR A 482 28.98 14.81 -5.55
CA THR A 482 29.88 15.33 -6.57
C THR A 482 29.11 15.60 -7.87
N TYR A 483 29.63 16.52 -8.71
CA TYR A 483 29.01 16.79 -10.00
C TYR A 483 28.89 15.53 -10.88
N ARG A 484 29.90 14.66 -10.85
CA ARG A 484 29.87 13.38 -11.57
C ARG A 484 28.74 12.48 -11.09
N GLN A 485 28.58 12.32 -9.78
CA GLN A 485 27.47 11.57 -9.19
C GLN A 485 26.10 12.20 -9.54
N TYR A 486 26.03 13.54 -9.59
CA TYR A 486 24.83 14.23 -10.05
C TYR A 486 24.52 13.88 -11.52
N VAL A 487 25.50 13.93 -12.43
CA VAL A 487 25.28 13.55 -13.84
C VAL A 487 24.86 12.09 -13.98
N GLU A 488 25.52 11.18 -13.26
CA GLU A 488 25.23 9.74 -13.26
C GLU A 488 23.83 9.44 -12.70
N SER A 489 23.28 10.29 -11.82
CA SER A 489 21.93 10.16 -11.28
C SER A 489 20.80 10.41 -12.30
N ARG A 490 21.15 10.81 -13.54
CA ARG A 490 20.20 11.13 -14.63
C ARG A 490 19.14 12.15 -14.19
N PRO A 491 19.57 13.34 -13.74
CA PRO A 491 18.66 14.35 -13.22
C PRO A 491 17.72 14.83 -14.32
N VAL A 492 16.55 15.34 -13.94
CA VAL A 492 15.58 15.89 -14.89
C VAL A 492 16.22 17.09 -15.60
N ARG A 493 16.49 16.95 -16.90
CA ARG A 493 17.07 18.02 -17.73
C ARG A 493 15.96 18.80 -18.43
N PRO A 494 16.14 20.12 -18.64
CA PRO A 494 15.23 20.90 -19.45
C PRO A 494 15.09 20.29 -20.85
N THR A 495 13.86 20.21 -21.34
CA THR A 495 13.54 19.81 -22.72
C THR A 495 12.63 20.86 -23.34
N PRO A 496 12.44 20.90 -24.67
CA PRO A 496 11.47 21.80 -25.29
C PRO A 496 10.06 21.68 -24.70
N LYS A 497 9.69 20.51 -24.17
CA LYS A 497 8.39 20.24 -23.52
C LYS A 497 8.40 20.47 -22.00
N ARG A 498 9.57 20.52 -21.36
CA ARG A 498 9.74 20.68 -19.90
C ARG A 498 10.85 21.70 -19.64
N ARG A 499 10.55 22.98 -19.84
CA ARG A 499 11.48 24.12 -19.69
C ARG A 499 11.01 25.15 -18.66
N THR A 500 9.89 24.89 -18.00
CA THR A 500 9.26 25.83 -17.07
C THR A 500 9.29 25.22 -15.67
N ILE A 501 9.83 25.98 -14.74
CA ILE A 501 9.75 25.68 -13.30
C ILE A 501 8.53 26.44 -12.77
N TYR A 502 7.65 25.73 -12.08
CA TYR A 502 6.50 26.34 -11.41
C TYR A 502 6.83 26.50 -9.94
N VAL A 503 6.70 27.72 -9.42
CA VAL A 503 6.75 27.99 -7.99
C VAL A 503 5.31 28.06 -7.51
N GLN A 504 4.87 27.08 -6.73
CA GLN A 504 3.52 27.04 -6.18
C GLN A 504 3.56 27.34 -4.68
N PRO A 505 3.10 28.53 -4.24
CA PRO A 505 2.94 28.81 -2.82
C PRO A 505 1.83 27.94 -2.22
N LEU A 506 2.07 27.39 -1.02
CA LEU A 506 1.11 26.57 -0.28
C LEU A 506 0.70 27.27 1.02
N GLY A 507 -0.59 27.64 1.14
CA GLY A 507 -1.16 28.34 2.29
C GLY A 507 -1.43 29.83 2.04
N GLU A 508 -1.77 30.56 3.10
CA GLU A 508 -1.95 32.01 3.04
C GLU A 508 -0.62 32.73 3.28
N PHE A 509 -0.31 33.70 2.42
CA PHE A 509 0.94 34.44 2.45
C PHE A 509 0.65 35.87 2.89
N THR A 510 1.45 36.36 3.84
CA THR A 510 1.47 37.80 4.12
C THR A 510 1.99 38.55 2.88
N PRO A 511 1.67 39.85 2.73
CA PRO A 511 2.18 40.65 1.61
C PRO A 511 3.71 40.63 1.47
N ALA A 512 4.44 40.53 2.59
CA ALA A 512 5.89 40.40 2.59
C ALA A 512 6.37 39.04 2.05
N GLN A 513 5.71 37.94 2.45
CA GLN A 513 6.04 36.60 1.95
C GLN A 513 5.69 36.43 0.47
N GLN A 514 4.58 37.02 0.01
CA GLN A 514 4.23 37.03 -1.41
C GLN A 514 5.31 37.75 -2.23
N ARG A 515 5.81 38.90 -1.75
CA ARG A 515 6.89 39.63 -2.40
C ARG A 515 8.18 38.81 -2.49
N ILE A 516 8.48 37.97 -1.50
CA ILE A 516 9.63 37.05 -1.54
C ILE A 516 9.43 35.98 -2.62
N VAL A 517 8.23 35.42 -2.75
CA VAL A 517 7.89 34.44 -3.80
C VAL A 517 8.05 35.07 -5.19
N ASP A 518 7.55 36.30 -5.37
CA ASP A 518 7.63 37.01 -6.65
C ASP A 518 9.09 37.31 -7.03
N LEU A 519 9.89 37.82 -6.09
CA LEU A 519 11.33 38.06 -6.30
C LEU A 519 12.10 36.76 -6.59
N THR A 520 11.70 35.65 -5.96
CA THR A 520 12.30 34.34 -6.20
C THR A 520 11.98 33.85 -7.62
N ALA A 521 10.73 34.01 -8.06
CA ALA A 521 10.32 33.67 -9.42
C ALA A 521 11.04 34.53 -10.47
N GLU A 522 11.18 35.83 -10.23
CA GLU A 522 11.93 36.75 -11.08
C GLU A 522 13.41 36.35 -11.16
N PHE A 523 14.06 36.11 -10.01
CA PHE A 523 15.46 35.69 -9.96
C PHE A 523 15.71 34.38 -10.73
N ILE A 524 14.84 33.38 -10.56
CA ILE A 524 14.94 32.10 -11.26
C ILE A 524 14.70 32.28 -12.77
N GLY A 525 13.84 33.22 -13.18
CA GLY A 525 13.57 33.50 -14.59
C GLY A 525 14.71 34.18 -15.37
N ILE A 526 15.73 34.69 -14.68
CA ILE A 526 16.92 35.29 -15.30
C ILE A 526 17.87 34.21 -15.87
N TYR A 527 17.83 33.00 -15.31
CA TYR A 527 18.70 31.87 -15.66
C TYR A 527 17.94 30.76 -16.39
#